data_AF-A0A8T2JR50-F1
#
_entry.id   AF-A0A8T2JR50-F1
#
_cell.length_a   1.000
_cell.length_b   1.000
_cell.length_c   1.000
_cell.angle_alpha   90.00
_cell.angle_beta   90.00
_cell.angle_gamma   90.00
#
_symmetry.space_group_name_H-M   'P 1'
#
loop_
_entity.id
_entity.type
_entity.pdbx_description
1 polymer ?
#
loop_
_entity_poly.entity_id
_entity_poly.type
_entity_poly.pdbx_seq_one_letter_code
_entity_poly.pdbx_strand_id
1 'polypeptide(L)'
;MAIFGMGCFWGAERKFWRQKGVYSTQVGFSGGHTPNPFYEEVCSGMRQGNDVGTMYRSAIYTYTKEQMDAALKSKEDYQKELTANGYGQITTEIAEAKPFYYAEDYHQQYLSKVPNGYCGLGGTGVSCPMGLK
;
A
#
# COMPACT_ATOMS: atom_id res chain seq x y z
N MET A 1 -4.50 -0.72 14.10
CA MET A 1 -4.88 -1.01 12.69
C MET A 1 -4.45 0.17 11.83
N ALA A 2 -4.03 -0.06 10.59
CA ALA A 2 -3.70 0.97 9.61
C ALA A 2 -3.90 0.37 8.20
N ILE A 3 -4.22 1.18 7.20
CA ILE A 3 -4.44 0.73 5.81
C ILE A 3 -3.32 1.30 4.95
N PHE A 4 -2.70 0.44 4.12
CA PHE A 4 -1.61 0.82 3.22
C PHE A 4 -1.99 0.49 1.78
N GLY A 5 -1.88 1.49 0.89
CA GLY A 5 -1.92 1.33 -0.57
C GLY A 5 -0.51 1.35 -1.13
N MET A 6 -0.09 0.28 -1.81
CA MET A 6 1.30 0.09 -2.26
C MET A 6 1.41 -0.56 -3.65
N GLY A 7 0.50 -0.25 -4.58
CA GLY A 7 0.41 -0.96 -5.85
C GLY A 7 -0.30 -2.31 -5.70
N CYS A 8 0.18 -3.36 -6.38
CA CYS A 8 -0.41 -4.69 -6.31
C CYS A 8 -0.54 -5.20 -4.85
N PHE A 9 -1.78 -5.27 -4.37
CA PHE A 9 -2.12 -5.71 -3.01
C PHE A 9 -1.62 -7.12 -2.65
N TRP A 10 -1.51 -8.05 -3.60
CA TRP A 10 -1.02 -9.41 -3.35
C TRP A 10 0.43 -9.41 -2.89
N GLY A 11 1.27 -8.60 -3.54
CA GLY A 11 2.65 -8.45 -3.14
C GLY A 11 2.79 -7.70 -1.81
N ALA A 12 1.93 -6.72 -1.57
CA ALA A 12 2.00 -5.86 -0.39
C ALA A 12 1.63 -6.67 0.85
N GLU A 13 0.52 -7.41 0.77
CA GLU A 13 0.07 -8.33 1.80
C GLU A 13 1.16 -9.34 2.18
N ARG A 14 1.84 -9.94 1.18
CA ARG A 14 2.95 -10.88 1.42
C ARG A 14 4.09 -10.29 2.22
N LYS A 15 4.42 -9.01 2.01
CA LYS A 15 5.49 -8.33 2.77
C LYS A 15 5.07 -8.09 4.21
N PHE A 16 3.82 -7.71 4.45
CA PHE A 16 3.32 -7.44 5.80
C PHE A 16 3.10 -8.71 6.64
N TRP A 17 2.56 -9.80 6.07
CA TRP A 17 2.33 -11.02 6.85
C TRP A 17 3.63 -11.67 7.36
N ARG A 18 4.77 -11.35 6.75
CA ARG A 18 6.10 -11.84 7.15
C ARG A 18 6.69 -11.04 8.32
N GLN A 19 6.09 -9.90 8.66
CA GLN A 19 6.64 -8.99 9.66
C GLN A 19 6.25 -9.42 11.07
N LYS A 20 7.24 -9.54 11.96
CA LYS A 20 7.01 -9.81 13.38
C LYS A 20 6.16 -8.69 13.99
N GLY A 21 5.10 -9.05 14.70
CA GLY A 21 4.16 -8.11 15.32
C GLY A 21 2.89 -7.85 14.51
N VAL A 22 2.79 -8.36 13.27
CA VAL A 22 1.53 -8.35 12.52
C VAL A 22 0.68 -9.56 12.92
N TYR A 23 -0.54 -9.31 13.40
CA TYR A 23 -1.47 -10.38 13.82
C TYR A 23 -2.20 -11.01 12.63
N SER A 24 -2.70 -10.18 11.71
CA SER A 24 -3.40 -10.61 10.49
C SER A 24 -3.30 -9.53 9.43
N THR A 25 -3.43 -9.91 8.16
CA THR A 25 -3.54 -8.99 7.01
C THR A 25 -4.82 -9.28 6.23
N GLN A 26 -5.38 -8.25 5.61
CA GLN A 26 -6.51 -8.35 4.70
C GLN A 26 -6.31 -7.38 3.54
N VAL A 27 -6.83 -7.73 2.37
CA VAL A 27 -6.78 -6.88 1.17
C VAL A 27 -8.17 -6.39 0.79
N GLY A 28 -8.24 -5.22 0.17
CA GLY A 28 -9.51 -4.56 -0.13
C GLY A 28 -9.35 -3.16 -0.69
N PHE A 29 -10.46 -2.46 -0.80
CA PHE A 29 -10.58 -1.16 -1.42
C PHE A 29 -10.93 -0.10 -0.37
N SER A 30 -10.22 1.02 -0.40
CA SER A 30 -10.52 2.19 0.42
C SER A 30 -10.09 3.48 -0.30
N GLY A 31 -10.62 4.61 0.14
CA GLY A 31 -10.31 5.92 -0.45
C GLY A 31 -11.20 6.34 -1.63
N GLY A 32 -11.98 5.43 -2.22
CA GLY A 32 -12.87 5.69 -3.37
C GLY A 32 -14.24 6.27 -3.00
N HIS A 33 -15.05 6.58 -4.02
CA HIS A 33 -16.42 7.09 -3.88
C HIS A 33 -17.50 6.01 -4.03
N THR A 34 -17.18 4.89 -4.67
CA THR A 34 -18.11 3.78 -4.89
C THR A 34 -18.18 2.89 -3.64
N PRO A 35 -19.39 2.65 -3.07
CA PRO A 35 -19.57 1.68 -2.00
C PRO A 35 -19.51 0.25 -2.52
N ASN A 36 -18.91 -0.67 -1.76
CA ASN A 36 -18.77 -2.11 -2.08
C ASN A 36 -18.28 -2.39 -3.52
N PRO A 37 -17.14 -1.83 -3.95
CA PRO A 37 -16.70 -2.00 -5.33
C PRO A 37 -16.09 -3.40 -5.56
N PHE A 38 -16.31 -3.97 -6.74
CA PHE A 38 -15.69 -5.23 -7.17
C PHE A 38 -14.36 -5.00 -7.88
N TYR A 39 -13.47 -5.99 -7.86
CA TYR A 39 -12.14 -5.87 -8.46
C TYR A 39 -12.17 -5.43 -9.93
N GLU A 40 -13.13 -5.94 -10.71
CA GLU A 40 -13.28 -5.62 -12.13
C GLU A 40 -13.67 -4.15 -12.38
N GLU A 41 -14.48 -3.56 -11.49
CA GLU A 41 -14.87 -2.15 -11.53
C GLU A 41 -13.69 -1.21 -11.18
N VAL A 42 -12.73 -1.75 -10.43
CA VAL A 42 -11.63 -1.03 -9.80
C VAL A 42 -10.30 -1.30 -10.51
N CYS A 43 -10.23 -2.09 -11.58
CA CYS A 43 -8.97 -2.37 -12.28
C CYS A 43 -8.93 -1.86 -13.73
N SER A 44 -9.89 -1.04 -14.14
CA SER A 44 -9.91 -0.38 -15.45
C SER A 44 -9.53 1.10 -15.30
N GLY A 45 -8.29 1.51 -15.61
CA GLY A 45 -7.91 2.91 -15.32
C GLY A 45 -6.56 3.47 -15.77
N MET A 46 -5.57 3.62 -14.87
CA MET A 46 -4.37 4.46 -15.05
C MET A 46 -3.13 4.10 -14.17
N ARG A 47 -1.93 3.99 -14.74
CA ARG A 47 -0.70 3.26 -14.29
C ARG A 47 0.06 3.63 -12.99
N GLN A 48 0.49 2.61 -12.22
CA GLN A 48 1.73 2.58 -11.40
C GLN A 48 2.51 1.26 -11.65
N GLY A 49 3.69 1.32 -12.28
CA GLY A 49 4.44 0.12 -12.69
C GLY A 49 3.83 -0.58 -13.93
N ASN A 50 3.66 -1.90 -13.90
CA ASN A 50 2.89 -2.65 -14.91
C ASN A 50 1.38 -2.63 -14.64
N ASP A 51 0.94 -2.15 -13.48
CA ASP A 51 -0.45 -2.20 -13.03
C ASP A 51 -1.15 -0.86 -13.33
N VAL A 52 -2.32 -0.89 -13.98
CA VAL A 52 -3.03 0.30 -14.54
C VAL A 52 -4.32 0.59 -13.77
N GLY A 53 -4.33 1.59 -12.88
CA GLY A 53 -5.47 2.09 -12.07
C GLY A 53 -5.08 3.19 -11.04
N THR A 54 -5.89 4.25 -10.83
CA THR A 54 -5.78 5.17 -9.65
C THR A 54 -5.86 4.42 -8.31
N MET A 55 -6.26 3.16 -8.41
CA MET A 55 -6.41 2.15 -7.38
C MET A 55 -5.07 1.58 -6.90
N TYR A 56 -3.97 1.81 -7.65
CA TYR A 56 -2.63 1.38 -7.27
C TYR A 56 -1.79 2.45 -6.57
N ARG A 57 -2.36 3.66 -6.34
CA ARG A 57 -1.61 4.77 -5.76
C ARG A 57 -1.05 4.44 -4.38
N SER A 58 0.09 5.05 -4.06
CA SER A 58 0.64 4.98 -2.71
C SER A 58 -0.25 5.76 -1.74
N ALA A 59 -0.76 5.11 -0.71
CA ALA A 59 -1.61 5.73 0.30
C ALA A 59 -1.35 5.15 1.70
N ILE A 60 -1.53 5.97 2.73
CA ILE A 60 -1.53 5.56 4.13
C ILE A 60 -2.80 6.13 4.76
N TYR A 61 -3.69 5.25 5.20
CA TYR A 61 -4.86 5.65 5.96
C TYR A 61 -4.73 5.27 7.43
N THR A 62 -4.96 6.25 8.30
CA THR A 62 -4.68 6.19 9.74
C THR A 62 -5.97 6.29 10.55
N TYR A 63 -5.98 5.65 11.73
CA TYR A 63 -7.13 5.67 12.65
C TYR A 63 -6.91 6.55 13.87
N THR A 64 -5.65 6.87 14.19
CA THR A 64 -5.31 7.72 15.33
C THR A 64 -4.39 8.85 14.92
N LYS A 65 -4.39 9.92 15.71
CA LYS A 65 -3.52 11.08 15.47
C LYS A 65 -2.04 10.71 15.55
N GLU A 66 -1.67 9.81 16.46
CA GLU A 66 -0.29 9.34 16.60
C GLU A 66 0.18 8.62 15.33
N GLN A 67 -0.71 7.87 14.69
CA GLN A 67 -0.41 7.23 13.41
C GLN A 67 -0.27 8.23 12.28
N MET A 68 -1.12 9.27 12.25
CA MET A 68 -1.02 10.36 11.28
C MET A 68 0.33 11.08 11.41
N ASP A 69 0.69 11.47 12.63
CA ASP A 69 1.96 12.17 12.90
C ASP A 69 3.17 11.30 12.54
N ALA A 70 3.12 10.00 12.88
CA ALA A 70 4.16 9.05 12.49
C ALA A 70 4.25 8.86 10.97
N ALA A 71 3.12 8.80 10.27
CA ALA A 71 3.09 8.67 8.81
C ALA A 71 3.65 9.92 8.12
N LEU A 72 3.26 11.12 8.56
CA LEU A 72 3.78 12.38 8.05
C LEU A 72 5.29 12.50 8.25
N LYS A 73 5.77 12.20 9.46
CA LYS A 73 7.21 12.18 9.76
C LYS A 73 7.96 11.19 8.86
N SER A 74 7.42 9.97 8.70
CA SER A 74 8.04 8.95 7.84
C SER A 74 8.13 9.39 6.37
N LYS A 75 7.13 10.12 5.88
CA LYS A 75 7.12 10.70 4.53
C LYS A 75 8.18 11.77 4.37
N GLU A 76 8.32 12.67 5.33
CA GLU A 76 9.35 13.72 5.30
C GLU A 76 10.77 13.14 5.33
N ASP A 77 11.01 12.16 6.19
CA ASP A 77 12.33 11.53 6.30
C ASP A 77 12.68 10.74 5.03
N TYR A 78 11.72 10.01 4.46
CA TYR A 78 11.94 9.27 3.23
C TYR A 78 12.09 10.18 1.99
N GLN A 79 11.43 11.34 1.98
CA GLN A 79 11.57 12.33 0.91
C GLN A 79 13.01 12.82 0.79
N LYS A 80 13.71 13.02 1.92
CA LYS A 80 15.12 13.46 1.92
C LYS A 80 16.00 12.45 1.18
N GLU A 81 15.83 11.16 1.48
CA GLU A 81 16.58 10.10 0.81
C GLU A 81 16.23 9.98 -0.67
N LEU A 82 14.95 10.07 -1.03
CA LEU A 82 14.53 10.01 -2.44
C LEU A 82 15.14 11.16 -3.25
N THR A 83 15.10 12.39 -2.72
CA THR A 83 15.74 13.55 -3.34
C THR A 83 17.25 13.36 -3.46
N ALA A 84 17.92 12.83 -2.43
CA ALA A 84 19.35 12.53 -2.46
C ALA A 84 19.72 11.48 -3.53
N ASN A 85 18.82 10.56 -3.83
CA ASN A 85 18.98 9.52 -4.87
C ASN A 85 18.45 9.96 -6.24
N GLY A 86 18.10 11.24 -6.43
CA GLY A 86 17.67 11.79 -7.72
C GLY A 86 16.22 11.47 -8.11
N TYR A 87 15.41 10.98 -7.18
CA TYR A 87 13.97 10.80 -7.39
C TYR A 87 13.18 12.10 -7.17
N GLY A 88 11.98 12.17 -7.75
CA GLY A 88 11.06 13.28 -7.59
C GLY A 88 10.35 13.31 -6.22
N GLN A 89 9.31 14.15 -6.13
CA GLN A 89 8.50 14.25 -4.92
C GLN A 89 7.64 12.99 -4.68
N ILE A 90 7.50 12.62 -3.42
CA ILE A 90 6.64 11.54 -2.95
C ILE A 90 5.18 11.90 -3.21
N THR A 91 4.50 11.02 -3.94
CA THR A 91 3.07 11.13 -4.27
C THR A 91 2.14 10.45 -3.25
N THR A 92 2.69 9.87 -2.18
CA THR A 92 1.91 9.16 -1.15
C THR A 92 0.85 10.05 -0.51
N GLU A 93 -0.40 9.63 -0.63
CA GLU A 93 -1.56 10.21 0.04
C GLU A 93 -1.57 9.78 1.52
N ILE A 94 -1.71 10.70 2.45
CA ILE A 94 -1.86 10.39 3.87
C ILE A 94 -3.15 11.05 4.35
N ALA A 95 -4.09 10.26 4.85
CA ALA A 95 -5.39 10.73 5.30
C ALA A 95 -5.96 9.86 6.43
N GLU A 96 -7.08 10.28 7.00
CA GLU A 96 -7.86 9.45 7.92
C GLU A 96 -8.52 8.27 7.19
N ALA A 97 -8.68 7.16 7.90
CA ALA A 97 -9.30 5.95 7.38
C ALA A 97 -10.77 6.16 7.02
N LYS A 98 -11.05 6.04 5.73
CA LYS A 98 -12.40 5.89 5.18
C LYS A 98 -12.89 4.44 5.32
N PRO A 99 -14.18 4.15 5.07
CA PRO A 99 -14.67 2.78 5.01
C PRO A 99 -13.77 1.89 4.15
N PHE A 100 -13.53 0.68 4.64
CA PHE A 100 -12.75 -0.34 3.97
C PHE A 100 -13.70 -1.43 3.48
N TYR A 101 -13.63 -1.75 2.20
CA TYR A 101 -14.41 -2.80 1.57
C TYR A 101 -13.49 -3.98 1.26
N TYR A 102 -13.81 -5.16 1.79
CA TYR A 102 -13.02 -6.36 1.54
C TYR A 102 -13.06 -6.72 0.05
N ALA A 103 -11.90 -7.06 -0.51
CA ALA A 103 -11.84 -7.69 -1.82
C ALA A 103 -12.31 -9.15 -1.71
N GLU A 104 -12.69 -9.73 -2.84
CA GLU A 104 -13.20 -11.09 -3.00
C GLU A 104 -12.24 -12.13 -2.39
N ASP A 105 -12.78 -13.23 -1.86
CA ASP A 105 -12.03 -14.26 -1.12
C ASP A 105 -10.82 -14.83 -1.86
N TYR A 106 -10.86 -14.87 -3.19
CA TYR A 106 -9.75 -15.36 -3.99
C TYR A 106 -8.56 -14.39 -4.00
N HIS A 107 -8.76 -13.11 -3.72
CA HIS A 107 -7.68 -12.12 -3.56
C HIS A 107 -7.02 -12.18 -2.19
N GLN A 108 -7.73 -12.63 -1.16
CA GLN A 108 -7.20 -12.78 0.19
C GLN A 108 -6.11 -13.84 0.23
N GLN A 109 -4.92 -13.48 0.72
CA GLN A 109 -3.76 -14.35 0.84
C GLN A 109 -3.39 -15.07 -0.47
N TYR A 110 -3.61 -14.42 -1.62
CA TYR A 110 -3.42 -15.02 -2.94
C TYR A 110 -2.03 -15.65 -3.11
N LEU A 111 -0.95 -14.96 -2.74
CA LEU A 111 0.42 -15.51 -2.86
C LEU A 111 0.76 -16.60 -1.84
N SER A 112 -0.09 -16.83 -0.83
CA SER A 112 0.02 -17.99 0.05
C SER A 112 -0.59 -19.22 -0.63
N LYS A 113 -1.66 -19.00 -1.41
CA LYS A 113 -2.36 -20.03 -2.20
C LYS A 113 -1.59 -20.35 -3.50
N VAL A 114 -0.97 -19.35 -4.12
CA VAL A 114 -0.21 -19.43 -5.38
C VAL A 114 1.19 -18.85 -5.20
N PRO A 115 2.17 -19.64 -4.70
CA PRO A 115 3.49 -19.14 -4.33
C PRO A 115 4.29 -18.49 -5.48
N ASN A 116 4.06 -18.96 -6.71
CA ASN A 116 4.68 -18.45 -7.95
C ASN A 116 3.76 -17.50 -8.73
N GLY A 117 2.70 -16.98 -8.09
CA GLY A 117 1.78 -16.02 -8.70
C GLY A 117 2.48 -14.71 -9.07
N TYR A 118 1.94 -14.01 -10.07
CA TYR A 118 2.48 -12.73 -10.53
C TYR A 118 2.52 -11.70 -9.39
N CYS A 119 3.67 -11.07 -9.20
CA CYS A 119 3.86 -9.97 -8.25
C CYS A 119 4.82 -8.95 -8.85
N GLY A 120 4.29 -7.88 -9.43
CA GLY A 120 5.05 -6.78 -10.03
C GLY A 120 5.59 -5.73 -9.05
N LEU A 121 5.60 -6.00 -7.74
CA LEU A 121 6.08 -5.03 -6.74
C LEU A 121 7.57 -4.73 -6.88
N GLY A 122 7.89 -3.69 -7.64
CA GLY A 122 9.17 -2.98 -7.60
C GLY A 122 9.11 -1.89 -6.54
N GLY A 123 9.96 -1.98 -5.51
CA GLY A 123 10.21 -0.85 -4.63
C GLY A 123 11.16 0.16 -5.29
N THR A 124 11.34 1.33 -4.68
CA THR A 124 12.33 2.33 -5.11
C THR A 124 13.78 1.86 -4.92
N GLY A 125 14.02 0.83 -4.11
CA GLY A 125 15.36 0.36 -3.76
C GLY A 125 16.10 1.24 -2.75
N VAL A 126 15.53 2.40 -2.39
CA VAL A 126 16.09 3.34 -1.42
C VAL A 126 15.70 2.90 -0.01
N SER A 127 16.68 2.78 0.89
CA SER A 127 16.44 2.44 2.29
C SER A 127 15.89 3.65 3.05
N CYS A 128 14.88 3.44 3.90
CA CYS A 128 14.42 4.47 4.82
C CYS A 128 15.38 4.51 6.03
N PRO A 129 15.85 5.69 6.48
CA PRO A 129 16.82 5.79 7.57
C PRO A 129 16.21 5.51 8.96
N MET A 130 15.02 4.90 8.99
CA MET A 130 14.30 4.49 10.19
C MET A 130 14.93 3.24 10.80
N GLY A 131 16.13 3.37 11.39
CA GLY A 131 16.64 2.61 12.54
C GLY A 131 16.65 1.07 12.50
N LEU A 132 16.24 0.41 11.42
CA LEU A 132 16.30 -1.04 11.28
C LEU A 132 17.67 -1.41 10.72
N LYS A 133 18.63 -1.55 11.64
CA LYS A 133 19.79 -2.43 11.45
C LYS A 133 19.36 -3.88 11.61
#